data_AF-A0A7W5J7L4-F1
#
_entry.id   AF-A0A7W5J7L4-F1
#
_cell.length_a   1.000
_cell.length_b   1.000
_cell.length_c   1.000
_cell.angle_alpha   90.00
_cell.angle_beta   90.00
_cell.angle_gamma   90.00
#
_symmetry.space_group_name_H-M   'P 1'
#
loop_
_entity.id
_entity.type
_entity.pdbx_description
1 polymer ?
#
loop_
_entity_poly.entity_id
_entity_poly.type
_entity_poly.pdbx_seq_one_letter_code
_entity_poly.pdbx_strand_id
1 'polypeptide(L)'
;MAELLHDYFTPGWRERAQACACGWQGDSRAMQMDLQDEVTDYACPECGNLLLIVSHPDREQVRRAAAAGHPEAIQQLALLEEAERFLGER
;
A
#
# COMPACT_ATOMS: atom_id res chain seq x y z
N MET A 1 0.19 -14.67 12.60
CA MET A 1 1.09 -14.30 11.48
C MET A 1 0.45 -13.08 10.84
N ALA A 2 1.24 -12.06 10.49
CA ALA A 2 0.74 -10.89 9.79
C ALA A 2 0.24 -11.27 8.39
N GLU A 3 -0.78 -10.60 7.91
CA GLU A 3 -1.25 -10.76 6.54
C GLU A 3 -0.32 -10.02 5.58
N LEU A 4 0.04 -10.65 4.45
CA LEU A 4 0.84 -10.01 3.40
C LEU A 4 -0.03 -9.74 2.18
N LEU A 5 -0.15 -8.46 1.81
CA LEU A 5 -0.87 -8.00 0.64
C LEU A 5 0.12 -7.64 -0.46
N HIS A 6 0.19 -8.48 -1.48
CA HIS A 6 1.12 -8.31 -2.61
C HIS A 6 0.64 -7.29 -3.66
N ASP A 7 -0.66 -7.04 -3.75
CA ASP A 7 -1.23 -6.08 -4.70
C ASP A 7 -1.78 -4.86 -3.95
N TYR A 8 -1.01 -3.78 -4.01
CA TYR A 8 -1.34 -2.48 -3.42
C TYR A 8 -2.69 -1.93 -3.90
N PHE A 9 -3.12 -2.26 -5.12
CA PHE A 9 -4.38 -1.76 -5.70
C PHE A 9 -5.57 -2.67 -5.41
N THR A 10 -5.44 -3.62 -4.48
CA THR A 10 -6.56 -4.45 -4.03
C THR A 10 -7.69 -3.57 -3.47
N PRO A 11 -8.92 -3.60 -4.01
CA PRO A 11 -9.97 -2.70 -3.55
C PRO A 11 -10.30 -2.89 -2.06
N GLY A 12 -10.38 -1.78 -1.32
CA GLY A 12 -10.88 -1.76 0.06
C GLY A 12 -9.94 -2.32 1.13
N TRP A 13 -8.68 -2.62 0.79
CA TRP A 13 -7.77 -3.20 1.78
C TRP A 13 -7.48 -2.24 2.95
N ARG A 14 -7.51 -0.92 2.69
CA ARG A 14 -7.26 0.12 3.70
C ARG A 14 -8.37 0.22 4.74
N GLU A 15 -9.62 0.00 4.31
CA GLU A 15 -10.82 0.08 5.14
C GLU A 15 -11.17 -1.26 5.80
N ARG A 16 -10.51 -2.35 5.41
CA ARG A 16 -10.76 -3.66 5.98
C ARG A 16 -10.33 -3.69 7.44
N ALA A 17 -11.28 -3.99 8.32
CA ALA A 17 -11.02 -4.16 9.75
C ALA A 17 -10.14 -5.39 10.01
N GLN A 18 -9.13 -5.20 10.85
CA GLN A 18 -8.23 -6.24 11.33
C GLN A 18 -8.41 -6.38 12.85
N ALA A 19 -8.30 -7.61 13.34
CA ALA A 19 -8.37 -7.92 14.75
C ALA A 19 -7.00 -8.34 15.28
N CYS A 20 -6.57 -7.73 16.37
CA CYS A 20 -5.37 -8.11 17.09
C CYS A 20 -5.69 -9.04 18.26
N ALA A 21 -4.77 -9.96 18.58
CA ALA A 21 -4.89 -10.84 19.75
C ALA A 21 -4.95 -10.10 21.09
N CYS A 22 -4.50 -8.84 21.16
CA CYS A 22 -4.62 -8.01 22.36
C CYS A 22 -6.04 -7.45 22.57
N GLY A 23 -6.98 -7.69 21.64
CA GLY A 23 -8.36 -7.23 21.69
C GLY A 23 -8.64 -5.97 20.87
N TRP A 24 -7.59 -5.30 20.37
CA TRP A 24 -7.75 -4.14 19.48
C TRP A 24 -8.34 -4.54 18.13
N GLN A 25 -9.21 -3.69 17.59
CA GLN A 25 -9.81 -3.84 16.26
C GLN A 25 -9.86 -2.49 15.55
N GLY A 26 -9.47 -2.46 14.29
CA GLY A 26 -9.46 -1.25 13.47
C GLY A 26 -8.95 -1.52 12.06
N ASP A 27 -9.06 -0.51 11.20
CA ASP A 27 -8.55 -0.58 9.84
C ASP A 27 -7.11 -0.06 9.73
N SER A 28 -6.52 -0.07 8.54
CA SER A 28 -5.11 0.28 8.36
C SER A 28 -4.80 1.74 8.74
N ARG A 29 -5.80 2.64 8.76
CA ARG A 29 -5.65 4.06 9.11
C ARG A 29 -5.52 4.27 10.62
N ALA A 30 -6.00 3.32 11.42
CA ALA A 30 -5.88 3.33 12.86
C ALA A 30 -4.64 2.56 13.36
N MET A 31 -3.86 1.96 12.46
CA MET A 31 -2.64 1.22 12.77
C MET A 31 -1.41 2.13 12.80
N GLN A 32 -0.36 1.66 13.48
CA GLN A 32 0.97 2.25 13.37
C GLN A 32 1.58 1.83 12.03
N MET A 33 1.83 2.81 11.17
CA MET A 33 2.40 2.61 9.85
C MET A 33 3.92 2.83 9.90
N ASP A 34 4.69 1.86 9.42
CA ASP A 34 6.14 1.96 9.24
C ASP A 34 6.52 1.71 7.77
N LEU A 35 7.20 2.68 7.18
CA LEU A 35 7.58 2.66 5.77
C LEU A 35 8.94 1.97 5.61
N GLN A 36 8.95 0.79 4.99
CA GLN A 36 10.17 0.10 4.60
C GLN A 36 10.48 0.39 3.12
N ASP A 37 11.55 -0.19 2.59
CA ASP A 37 11.98 0.05 1.20
C ASP A 37 10.96 -0.53 0.19
N GLU A 38 10.60 -1.81 0.34
CA GLU A 38 9.73 -2.54 -0.61
C GLU A 38 8.31 -2.77 -0.08
N VAL A 39 8.07 -2.49 1.19
CA VAL A 39 6.78 -2.75 1.86
C VAL A 39 6.43 -1.65 2.85
N THR A 40 5.16 -1.54 3.19
CA THR A 40 4.69 -0.80 4.35
C THR A 40 4.17 -1.77 5.40
N ASP A 41 4.68 -1.67 6.62
CA ASP A 41 4.23 -2.45 7.76
C ASP A 41 3.14 -1.71 8.52
N TYR A 42 2.10 -2.43 8.92
CA TYR A 42 1.00 -1.93 9.73
C TYR A 42 0.87 -2.75 11.01
N ALA A 43 1.25 -2.14 12.12
CA ALA A 43 1.25 -2.75 13.44
C ALA A 43 0.07 -2.27 14.31
N CYS A 44 -0.35 -3.13 15.23
CA CYS A 44 -1.34 -2.78 16.25
C CYS A 44 -0.82 -1.61 17.09
N PRO A 45 -1.61 -0.52 17.27
CA PRO A 45 -1.16 0.63 18.03
C PRO A 45 -1.04 0.36 19.54
N GLU A 46 -1.72 -0.66 20.06
CA GLU A 46 -1.76 -0.96 21.50
C GLU A 46 -0.59 -1.84 21.96
N CYS A 47 -0.21 -2.84 21.15
CA CYS A 47 0.78 -3.84 21.54
C CYS A 47 1.96 -3.99 20.58
N GLY A 48 1.97 -3.25 19.46
CA GLY A 48 3.03 -3.30 18.45
C GLY A 48 3.05 -4.57 17.60
N ASN A 49 2.09 -5.48 17.77
CA ASN A 49 2.04 -6.70 16.97
C ASN A 49 1.77 -6.38 15.50
N LEU A 50 2.58 -6.92 14.58
CA LEU A 50 2.41 -6.73 13.14
C LEU A 50 1.13 -7.44 12.66
N LEU A 51 0.24 -6.69 11.99
CA LEU A 51 -1.06 -7.18 11.54
C LEU A 51 -1.12 -7.32 10.03
N LEU A 52 -0.58 -6.35 9.29
CA LEU A 52 -0.63 -6.28 7.83
C LEU A 52 0.70 -5.76 7.29
N ILE A 53 1.15 -6.35 6.18
CA ILE A 53 2.29 -5.89 5.38
C ILE A 53 1.76 -5.67 3.97
N VAL A 54 2.05 -4.53 3.37
CA VAL A 54 1.60 -4.19 2.00
C VAL A 54 2.80 -3.95 1.11
N SER A 55 2.93 -4.72 0.03
CA SER A 55 3.99 -4.51 -0.96
C SER A 55 3.78 -3.20 -1.72
N HIS A 56 4.86 -2.45 -1.89
CA HIS A 56 4.87 -1.26 -2.75
C HIS A 56 4.67 -1.68 -4.21
N PRO A 57 3.84 -0.96 -4.99
CA PRO A 57 3.57 -1.35 -6.35
C PRO A 57 4.79 -1.09 -7.23
N ASP A 58 5.15 -2.06 -8.08
CA ASP A 58 6.11 -1.82 -9.15
C ASP A 58 5.46 -1.06 -10.33
N ARG A 59 6.29 -0.63 -11.28
CA ARG A 59 5.82 0.15 -12.44
C ARG A 59 4.78 -0.60 -13.28
N GLU A 60 4.89 -1.92 -13.37
CA GLU A 60 3.98 -2.73 -14.18
C GLU A 60 2.62 -2.91 -13.49
N GLN A 61 2.61 -3.08 -12.17
CA GLN A 61 1.40 -3.06 -11.36
C GLN A 61 0.67 -1.72 -11.48
N VAL A 62 1.39 -0.60 -11.41
CA VAL A 62 0.80 0.74 -11.61
C VAL A 62 0.16 0.85 -13.00
N ARG A 63 0.86 0.46 -14.07
CA ARG A 63 0.31 0.49 -15.45
C ARG A 63 -0.94 -0.37 -15.59
N ARG A 64 -0.90 -1.60 -15.08
CA ARG A 64 -2.04 -2.53 -15.13
C ARG A 64 -3.24 -1.98 -14.38
N ALA A 65 -3.04 -1.47 -13.17
CA ALA A 65 -4.11 -0.91 -12.36
C ALA A 65 -4.69 0.38 -12.98
N ALA A 66 -3.85 1.23 -13.58
CA ALA A 66 -4.29 2.42 -14.31
C ALA A 66 -5.13 2.05 -15.53
N ALA A 67 -4.69 1.05 -16.32
CA ALA A 67 -5.44 0.53 -17.46
C ALA A 67 -6.79 -0.09 -17.04
N ALA A 68 -6.86 -0.65 -15.83
CA ALA A 68 -8.10 -1.14 -15.22
C ALA A 68 -9.00 -0.03 -14.65
N GLY A 69 -8.59 1.24 -14.73
CA GLY A 69 -9.39 2.39 -14.28
C GLY A 69 -9.22 2.75 -12.80
N HIS A 70 -8.20 2.23 -12.11
CA HIS A 70 -7.98 2.54 -10.70
C HIS A 70 -7.51 4.00 -10.53
N PRO A 71 -8.27 4.89 -9.83
CA PRO A 71 -7.99 6.33 -9.82
C PRO A 71 -6.60 6.70 -9.31
N GLU A 72 -6.16 6.06 -8.22
CA GLU A 72 -4.84 6.28 -7.63
C GLU A 72 -3.72 5.84 -8.59
N ALA A 73 -3.89 4.71 -9.27
CA ALA A 73 -2.91 4.20 -10.21
C ALA A 73 -2.77 5.11 -11.44
N ILE A 74 -3.87 5.69 -11.92
CA ILE A 74 -3.87 6.67 -13.02
C ILE A 74 -3.03 7.90 -12.62
N GLN A 75 -3.20 8.41 -11.40
CA GLN A 75 -2.42 9.54 -10.89
C GLN A 75 -0.93 9.19 -10.73
N GLN A 76 -0.63 8.02 -10.16
CA GLN A 76 0.75 7.55 -10.02
C GLN A 76 1.43 7.33 -11.37
N LEU A 77 0.72 6.77 -12.34
CA LEU A 77 1.25 6.58 -13.70
C LEU A 77 1.62 7.92 -14.35
N ALA A 78 0.77 8.93 -14.23
CA ALA A 78 1.04 10.27 -14.77
C ALA A 78 2.33 10.87 -14.17
N LEU A 79 2.53 10.73 -12.85
CA LEU A 79 3.74 11.20 -12.18
C LEU A 79 5.00 10.45 -12.63
N LEU A 80 4.90 9.13 -12.81
CA LEU A 80 6.01 8.30 -13.31
C LEU A 80 6.40 8.68 -14.74
N GLU A 81 5.41 8.95 -15.60
CA GLU A 81 5.63 9.38 -16.99
C GLU A 81 6.19 10.81 -17.09
N GLU A 82 5.83 11.70 -16.17
CA GLU A 82 6.45 13.02 -16.04
C GLU A 82 7.91 12.90 -15.59
N ALA A 83 8.18 12.12 -14.55
CA ALA A 83 9.53 11.91 -14.04
C ALA A 83 10.46 11.31 -15.11
N GLU A 84 9.98 10.36 -15.91
CA GLU A 84 10.74 9.79 -17.04
C GLU A 84 11.11 10.83 -18.08
N ARG A 85 10.18 11.75 -18.42
CA ARG A 85 10.47 12.84 -19.36
C ARG A 85 11.58 13.74 -18.82
N PHE A 86 11.45 14.21 -17.58
CA PHE A 86 12.45 15.08 -16.97
C PHE A 86 13.83 14.43 -16.79
N LEU A 87 13.89 13.12 -16.52
CA LEU A 87 15.16 12.40 -16.34
C LEU A 87 15.79 11.93 -17.67
N GLY A 88 14.98 11.71 -18.70
CA GLY A 88 15.44 11.32 -20.04
C GLY A 88 15.97 12.49 -20.89
N GLU A 89 15.66 13.73 -20.51
CA GLU A 89 16.15 14.95 -21.16
C GLU A 89 17.55 15.40 -20.66
N ARG A 90 18.27 14.57 -19.88
CA ARG A 90 19.61 14.85 -19.37
C ARG A 90 20.73 14.12 -20.10
#